data_AF-A0A951VL19-F1
#
_entry.id   AF-A0A951VL19-F1
#
_cell.length_a   1.000
_cell.length_b   1.000
_cell.length_c   1.000
_cell.angle_alpha   90.00
_cell.angle_beta   90.00
_cell.angle_gamma   90.00
#
_symmetry.space_group_name_H-M   'P 1'
#
loop_
_entity.id
_entity.type
_entity.pdbx_description
1 polymer ?
#
loop_
_entity_poly.entity_id
_entity_poly.type
_entity_poly.pdbx_seq_one_letter_code
_entity_poly.pdbx_strand_id
1 'polypeptide(L)'
;MAKLEIQIGDELHRVVYIDYNDGIPHQVMTTHFIPTAEKPYWRLYWWDFFANNGDKKDIRAYNSGSGGTPKEIQAPQWADGYIGKYWMASDAKFRGKPKNAKRLKNPIPIADHFGKKSINPFKVAEITSSMEYCDRCGHDSTEFCNEHKYWDEKNGVGRYIDDNSCAD
;
A
#
# COMPACT_ATOMS: atom_id res chain seq x y z
N MET A 1 -4.91 -23.67 1.60
CA MET A 1 -5.11 -22.34 0.97
C MET A 1 -3.88 -22.04 0.13
N ALA A 2 -4.05 -21.53 -1.09
CA ALA A 2 -2.91 -21.06 -1.90
C ALA A 2 -2.16 -19.97 -1.13
N LYS A 3 -0.84 -20.03 -1.08
CA LYS A 3 -0.01 -19.02 -0.43
C LYS A 3 -0.03 -17.75 -1.31
N LEU A 4 -0.38 -16.62 -0.72
CA LEU A 4 -0.30 -15.31 -1.39
C LEU A 4 1.15 -14.87 -1.34
N GLU A 5 1.86 -15.03 -2.45
CA GLU A 5 3.31 -14.77 -2.54
C GLU A 5 3.60 -13.85 -3.71
N ILE A 6 4.68 -13.08 -3.60
CA ILE A 6 5.21 -12.19 -4.64
C ILE A 6 6.72 -12.37 -4.71
N GLN A 7 7.25 -12.42 -5.94
CA GLN A 7 8.66 -12.40 -6.22
C GLN A 7 9.10 -10.95 -6.51
N ILE A 8 10.09 -10.45 -5.77
CA ILE A 8 10.64 -9.09 -5.93
C ILE A 8 12.15 -9.24 -6.12
N GLY A 9 12.61 -9.08 -7.36
CA GLY A 9 13.97 -9.51 -7.72
C GLY A 9 14.17 -10.98 -7.36
N ASP A 10 15.19 -11.28 -6.54
CA ASP A 10 15.48 -12.63 -6.05
C ASP A 10 14.77 -12.97 -4.73
N GLU A 11 14.03 -12.02 -4.14
CA GLU A 11 13.36 -12.20 -2.86
C GLU A 11 11.93 -12.74 -3.02
N LEU A 12 11.63 -13.86 -2.34
CA LEU A 12 10.27 -14.36 -2.20
C LEU A 12 9.63 -13.77 -0.95
N HIS A 13 8.55 -13.03 -1.16
CA HIS A 13 7.74 -12.42 -0.12
C HIS A 13 6.40 -13.14 0.02
N ARG A 14 5.90 -13.23 1.25
CA ARG A 14 4.55 -13.72 1.56
C ARG A 14 3.67 -12.57 2.02
N VAL A 15 2.48 -12.44 1.44
CA VAL A 15 1.44 -11.51 1.91
C VAL A 15 0.88 -12.01 3.24
N VAL A 16 0.87 -11.13 4.24
CA VAL A 16 0.41 -11.44 5.61
C VAL A 16 -0.78 -10.59 6.05
N TYR A 17 -0.99 -9.44 5.41
CA TYR A 17 -2.09 -8.53 5.71
C TYR A 17 -2.49 -7.73 4.46
N ILE A 18 -3.78 -7.47 4.31
CA ILE A 18 -4.35 -6.58 3.30
C ILE A 18 -5.46 -5.79 3.97
N ASP A 19 -5.40 -4.47 3.96
CA ASP A 19 -6.61 -3.66 4.11
C ASP A 19 -7.10 -3.12 2.79
N TYR A 20 -8.40 -2.83 2.78
CA TYR A 20 -9.12 -2.39 1.62
C TYR A 20 -9.72 -1.03 1.90
N ASN A 21 -9.52 -0.11 0.98
CA ASN A 21 -10.29 1.11 0.90
C ASN A 21 -10.99 1.15 -0.45
N ASP A 22 -12.26 1.54 -0.44
CA ASP A 22 -12.95 1.90 -1.68
C ASP A 22 -13.01 0.82 -2.78
N GLY A 23 -12.94 -0.45 -2.36
CA GLY A 23 -13.02 -1.62 -3.23
C GLY A 23 -11.69 -2.14 -3.75
N ILE A 24 -10.58 -1.45 -3.48
CA ILE A 24 -9.21 -1.88 -3.83
C ILE A 24 -8.37 -2.11 -2.56
N PRO A 25 -7.24 -2.83 -2.63
CA PRO A 25 -6.25 -2.80 -1.57
C PRO A 25 -5.77 -1.37 -1.36
N HIS A 26 -5.60 -0.98 -0.11
CA HIS A 26 -5.03 0.32 0.25
C HIS A 26 -3.64 0.13 0.84
N GLN A 27 -3.49 -0.79 1.79
CA GLN A 27 -2.20 -1.23 2.29
C GLN A 27 -2.10 -2.75 2.29
N VAL A 28 -0.98 -3.26 1.80
CA VAL A 28 -0.62 -4.68 1.83
C VAL A 28 0.70 -4.81 2.59
N MET A 29 0.74 -5.71 3.56
CA MET A 29 2.00 -6.07 4.21
C MET A 29 2.48 -7.43 3.73
N THR A 30 3.75 -7.48 3.36
CA THR A 30 4.44 -8.72 3.03
C THR A 30 5.55 -9.00 4.02
N THR A 31 5.96 -10.27 4.10
CA THR A 31 7.13 -10.66 4.88
C THR A 31 8.12 -11.45 4.05
N HIS A 32 9.40 -11.18 4.29
CA HIS A 32 10.52 -11.89 3.68
C HIS A 32 11.50 -12.33 4.78
N PHE A 33 12.09 -13.51 4.62
CA PHE A 33 13.09 -14.03 5.55
C PHE A 33 14.46 -13.53 5.14
N ILE A 34 15.20 -12.92 6.06
CA ILE A 34 16.55 -12.42 5.84
C ILE A 34 17.55 -13.45 6.40
N PRO A 35 18.05 -14.39 5.58
CA PRO A 35 18.96 -15.44 6.05
C PRO A 35 20.37 -14.95 6.33
N THR A 36 20.78 -13.82 5.71
CA THR A 36 22.15 -13.29 5.74
C THR A 36 22.43 -12.37 6.93
N ALA A 37 21.42 -12.04 7.74
CA ALA A 37 21.61 -11.25 8.94
C ALA A 37 22.35 -12.04 10.03
N GLU A 38 23.09 -11.36 10.91
CA GLU A 38 23.79 -11.98 12.06
C GLU A 38 22.87 -12.90 12.88
N LYS A 39 21.60 -12.49 13.01
CA LYS A 39 20.51 -13.31 13.52
C LYS A 39 19.39 -13.34 12.48
N PRO A 40 19.20 -14.44 11.75
CA PRO A 40 18.17 -14.54 10.71
C PRO A 40 16.78 -14.22 11.25
N TYR A 41 16.01 -13.43 10.50
CA TYR A 41 14.71 -12.94 10.97
C TYR A 41 13.73 -12.73 9.82
N TRP A 42 12.44 -12.66 10.16
CA TRP A 42 11.39 -12.26 9.24
C TRP A 42 11.19 -10.75 9.30
N ARG A 43 11.35 -10.08 8.17
CA ARG A 43 11.13 -8.63 8.02
C ARG A 43 9.76 -8.38 7.41
N LEU A 44 9.04 -7.38 7.91
CA LEU A 44 7.84 -6.85 7.26
C LEU A 44 8.18 -5.74 6.26
N TYR A 45 7.40 -5.66 5.19
CA TYR A 45 7.43 -4.62 4.17
C TYR A 45 6.01 -4.07 3.98
N TRP A 46 5.89 -2.76 3.89
CA TRP A 46 4.64 -2.05 3.69
C TRP A 46 4.52 -1.62 2.24
N TRP A 47 3.37 -1.93 1.64
CA TRP A 47 3.06 -1.60 0.27
C TRP A 47 1.77 -0.81 0.24
N ASP A 48 1.85 0.42 -0.24
CA ASP A 48 0.67 1.24 -0.47
C ASP A 48 0.17 0.99 -1.89
N PHE A 49 -1.13 0.77 -2.00
CA PHE A 49 -1.84 0.48 -3.23
C PHE A 49 -2.78 1.63 -3.55
N PHE A 50 -2.71 2.09 -4.79
CA PHE A 50 -3.48 3.25 -5.24
C PHE A 50 -3.97 3.07 -6.67
N ALA A 51 -5.08 3.74 -6.98
CA ALA A 51 -5.60 3.84 -8.34
C ALA A 51 -4.86 4.95 -9.07
N ASN A 52 -4.15 4.61 -10.15
CA ASN A 52 -3.41 5.59 -10.93
C ASN A 52 -4.38 6.58 -11.57
N ASN A 53 -4.23 7.87 -11.28
CA ASN A 53 -5.13 8.91 -11.76
C ASN A 53 -6.62 8.61 -11.44
N GLY A 54 -6.88 7.89 -10.34
CA GLY A 54 -8.23 7.51 -9.91
C GLY A 54 -8.85 6.31 -10.65
N ASP A 55 -8.19 5.71 -11.66
CA ASP A 55 -8.69 4.51 -12.32
C ASP A 55 -8.49 3.25 -11.45
N LYS A 56 -9.57 2.78 -10.82
CA LYS A 56 -9.55 1.58 -9.95
C LYS A 56 -9.23 0.27 -10.69
N LYS A 57 -9.09 0.29 -12.02
CA LYS A 57 -8.59 -0.84 -12.82
C LYS A 57 -7.11 -0.72 -13.21
N ASP A 58 -6.51 0.46 -13.02
CA ASP A 58 -5.07 0.72 -13.16
C ASP A 58 -4.45 0.92 -11.78
N ILE A 59 -4.18 -0.19 -11.09
CA ILE A 59 -3.70 -0.17 -9.70
C ILE A 59 -2.17 -0.18 -9.70
N ARG A 60 -1.57 0.64 -8.84
CA ARG A 60 -0.12 0.70 -8.59
C ARG A 60 0.19 0.25 -7.17
N ALA A 61 1.38 -0.28 -6.96
CA ALA A 61 1.90 -0.65 -5.65
C ALA A 61 3.27 -0.01 -5.42
N TYR A 62 3.38 0.77 -4.35
CA TYR A 62 4.61 1.44 -3.93
C TYR A 62 5.09 0.88 -2.59
N ASN A 63 6.39 0.60 -2.47
CA ASN A 63 6.96 0.18 -1.19
C ASN A 63 7.20 1.40 -0.31
N SER A 64 6.34 1.62 0.69
CA SER A 64 6.43 2.76 1.60
C SER A 64 7.31 2.51 2.82
N GLY A 65 7.88 1.31 2.95
CA GLY A 65 8.94 1.06 3.90
C GLY A 65 9.03 -0.39 4.35
N SER A 66 9.90 -0.63 5.33
CA SER A 66 10.05 -1.95 5.94
C SER A 66 10.55 -1.87 7.38
N GLY A 67 10.23 -2.88 8.18
CA GLY A 67 10.65 -2.98 9.59
C GLY A 67 9.70 -3.81 10.45
N GLY A 68 10.18 -4.30 11.59
CA GLY A 68 9.40 -5.16 12.50
C GLY A 68 9.15 -6.56 11.95
N THR A 69 8.30 -7.32 12.65
CA THR A 69 8.00 -8.73 12.36
C THR A 69 6.50 -8.97 12.11
N PRO A 70 6.11 -10.08 11.45
CA PRO A 70 4.69 -10.42 11.21
C PRO A 70 3.80 -10.55 12.45
N LYS A 71 4.39 -10.52 13.65
CA LYS A 71 3.68 -10.56 14.94
C LYS A 71 3.46 -9.16 15.54
N GLU A 72 3.91 -8.12 14.85
CA GLU A 72 3.93 -6.73 15.31
C GLU A 72 3.19 -5.80 14.34
N ILE A 73 2.32 -6.33 13.49
CA ILE A 73 1.50 -5.54 12.58
C ILE A 73 0.67 -4.56 13.42
N GLN A 74 0.76 -3.25 13.16
CA GLN A 74 0.01 -2.27 13.94
C GLN A 74 -1.49 -2.49 13.74
N ALA A 75 -2.26 -2.58 14.83
CA ALA A 75 -3.70 -2.72 14.75
C ALA A 75 -4.30 -1.45 14.13
N PRO A 76 -5.03 -1.57 13.00
CA PRO A 76 -5.62 -0.42 12.32
C PRO A 76 -6.72 0.25 13.16
N GLN A 77 -6.77 1.57 13.08
CA GLN A 77 -7.67 2.44 13.87
C GLN A 77 -8.52 3.30 12.93
N TRP A 78 -9.56 2.72 12.34
CA TRP A 78 -10.42 3.46 11.43
C TRP A 78 -11.28 4.50 12.16
N ALA A 79 -11.54 5.62 11.48
CA ALA A 79 -12.37 6.71 11.99
C ALA A 79 -13.79 6.25 12.32
N ASP A 80 -14.45 6.96 13.25
CA ASP A 80 -15.83 6.64 13.63
C ASP A 80 -16.78 6.91 12.44
N GLY A 81 -17.76 6.02 12.25
CA GLY A 81 -18.67 6.05 11.09
C GLY A 81 -18.19 5.27 9.86
N TYR A 82 -16.94 4.78 9.84
CA TYR A 82 -16.41 3.94 8.77
C TYR A 82 -16.01 2.55 9.29
N ILE A 83 -16.41 1.48 8.60
CA ILE A 83 -15.97 0.11 8.94
C ILE A 83 -14.97 -0.36 7.89
N GLY A 84 -13.69 -0.32 8.25
CA GLY A 84 -12.60 -0.82 7.41
C GLY A 84 -12.64 -2.32 7.26
N LYS A 85 -12.29 -2.83 6.07
CA LYS A 85 -12.22 -4.27 5.81
C LYS A 85 -10.75 -4.67 5.68
N TYR A 86 -10.39 -5.79 6.30
CA TYR A 86 -9.05 -6.32 6.19
C TYR A 86 -9.04 -7.85 6.16
N TRP A 87 -8.06 -8.41 5.47
CA TRP A 87 -7.69 -9.81 5.57
C TRP A 87 -6.32 -9.93 6.24
N MET A 88 -6.13 -11.00 7.02
CA MET A 88 -4.86 -11.26 7.70
C MET A 88 -4.61 -12.76 7.76
N ALA A 89 -3.38 -13.15 7.45
CA ALA A 89 -2.90 -14.52 7.54
C ALA A 89 -3.11 -15.09 8.96
N SER A 90 -3.28 -16.41 9.07
CA SER A 90 -3.64 -17.07 10.34
C SER A 90 -2.56 -16.99 11.42
N ASP A 91 -1.30 -16.89 11.01
CA ASP A 91 -0.11 -16.84 11.87
C ASP A 91 0.42 -15.41 12.10
N ALA A 92 -0.17 -14.41 11.44
CA ALA A 92 0.09 -13.00 11.69
C ALA A 92 -0.75 -12.48 12.87
N LYS A 93 -0.23 -11.46 13.57
CA LYS A 93 -0.88 -10.88 14.76
C LYS A 93 -0.75 -9.37 14.76
N PHE A 94 -1.79 -8.74 15.31
CA PHE A 94 -1.74 -7.32 15.58
C PHE A 94 -1.05 -7.01 16.90
N ARG A 95 -0.35 -5.88 16.93
CA ARG A 95 -0.07 -5.11 18.13
C ARG A 95 -1.27 -4.18 18.40
N GLY A 96 -1.99 -4.46 19.49
CA GLY A 96 -3.22 -3.73 19.86
C GLY A 96 -4.50 -4.39 19.36
N LYS A 97 -5.62 -3.67 19.43
CA LYS A 97 -6.94 -4.14 18.99
C LYS A 97 -7.44 -3.28 17.83
N PRO A 98 -7.90 -3.87 16.72
CA PRO A 98 -8.51 -3.12 15.63
C PRO A 98 -9.75 -2.36 16.11
N LYS A 99 -9.89 -1.10 15.71
CA LYS A 99 -11.09 -0.27 15.95
C LYS A 99 -11.84 -0.08 14.64
N ASN A 100 -13.18 -0.20 14.67
CA ASN A 100 -14.04 0.00 13.51
C ASN A 100 -13.62 -0.85 12.29
N ALA A 101 -13.39 -2.14 12.54
CA ALA A 101 -12.77 -3.05 11.61
C ALA A 101 -13.58 -4.32 11.41
N LYS A 102 -13.61 -4.84 10.18
CA LYS A 102 -14.18 -6.13 9.82
C LYS A 102 -13.11 -7.04 9.21
N ARG A 103 -12.76 -8.10 9.94
CA ARG A 103 -11.91 -9.16 9.41
C ARG A 103 -12.64 -9.97 8.35
N LEU A 104 -12.01 -10.17 7.21
CA LEU A 104 -12.48 -11.02 6.13
C LEU A 104 -11.94 -12.43 6.30
N LYS A 105 -12.74 -13.43 5.93
CA LYS A 105 -12.32 -14.84 5.91
C LYS A 105 -11.29 -15.11 4.82
N ASN A 106 -11.48 -14.50 3.66
CA ASN A 106 -10.61 -14.60 2.48
C ASN A 106 -10.30 -13.19 1.95
N PRO A 107 -9.18 -12.99 1.24
CA PRO A 107 -8.94 -11.76 0.49
C PRO A 107 -10.03 -11.51 -0.55
N ILE A 108 -10.29 -10.24 -0.85
CA ILE A 108 -11.21 -9.84 -1.93
C ILE A 108 -10.49 -10.02 -3.28
N PRO A 109 -11.07 -10.72 -4.26
CA PRO A 109 -10.55 -10.75 -5.62
C PRO A 109 -10.69 -9.38 -6.29
N ILE A 110 -9.61 -8.86 -6.84
CA ILE A 110 -9.56 -7.57 -7.55
C ILE A 110 -9.34 -7.83 -9.03
N ALA A 111 -9.97 -7.03 -9.89
CA ALA A 111 -9.87 -7.15 -11.34
C ALA A 111 -8.75 -6.25 -11.89
N ASP A 112 -8.00 -6.74 -12.87
CA ASP A 112 -7.12 -5.90 -13.70
C ASP A 112 -7.91 -5.14 -14.78
N HIS A 113 -7.19 -4.36 -15.59
CA HIS A 113 -7.73 -3.62 -16.73
C HIS A 113 -8.52 -4.52 -17.72
N PHE A 114 -8.15 -5.79 -17.84
CA PHE A 114 -8.81 -6.77 -18.71
C PHE A 114 -9.95 -7.53 -18.01
N GLY A 115 -10.27 -7.21 -16.75
CA GLY A 115 -11.33 -7.85 -15.98
C GLY A 115 -10.93 -9.19 -15.34
N LYS A 116 -9.67 -9.63 -15.49
CA LYS A 116 -9.18 -10.86 -14.87
C LYS A 116 -8.99 -10.63 -13.38
N LYS A 117 -9.56 -11.52 -12.57
CA LYS A 117 -9.59 -11.38 -11.10
C LYS A 117 -8.48 -12.18 -10.43
N SER A 118 -7.87 -11.59 -9.41
CA SER A 118 -6.90 -12.25 -8.54
C SER A 118 -7.10 -11.86 -7.08
N ILE A 119 -6.95 -12.83 -6.18
CA ILE A 119 -6.89 -12.58 -4.72
C ILE A 119 -5.52 -12.11 -4.24
N ASN A 120 -4.49 -12.21 -5.09
CA ASN A 120 -3.17 -11.64 -4.85
C ASN A 120 -3.12 -10.24 -5.49
N PRO A 121 -3.06 -9.16 -4.68
CA PRO A 121 -3.02 -7.78 -5.18
C PRO A 121 -1.90 -7.52 -6.18
N PHE A 122 -0.74 -8.15 -5.98
CA PHE A 122 0.45 -7.95 -6.82
C PHE A 122 0.39 -8.63 -8.19
N LYS A 123 -0.65 -9.43 -8.47
CA LYS A 123 -0.91 -9.92 -9.82
C LYS A 123 -1.75 -8.96 -10.65
N VAL A 124 -2.28 -7.91 -10.01
CA VAL A 124 -3.16 -6.91 -10.61
C VAL A 124 -2.47 -5.56 -10.66
N ALA A 125 -1.72 -5.22 -9.60
CA ALA A 125 -1.03 -3.94 -9.53
C ALA A 125 0.35 -3.98 -10.20
N GLU A 126 0.73 -2.86 -10.82
CA GLU A 126 2.11 -2.62 -11.25
C GLU A 126 2.93 -2.07 -10.09
N ILE A 127 4.14 -2.60 -9.88
CA ILE A 127 5.07 -2.09 -8.88
C ILE A 127 5.75 -0.84 -9.41
N THR A 128 5.69 0.24 -8.65
CA THR A 128 6.28 1.55 -8.98
C THR A 128 7.32 1.97 -7.93
N SER A 129 8.23 2.85 -8.34
CA SER A 129 9.22 3.50 -7.47
C SER A 129 8.74 4.80 -6.83
N SER A 130 7.57 5.30 -7.23
CA SER A 130 7.01 6.58 -6.76
C SER A 130 5.49 6.50 -6.60
N MET A 131 5.01 7.23 -5.59
CA MET A 131 3.61 7.51 -5.32
C MET A 131 3.50 8.97 -4.89
N GLU A 132 2.58 9.69 -5.49
CA GLU A 132 2.32 11.09 -5.17
C GLU A 132 0.83 11.37 -5.13
N TYR A 133 0.37 11.96 -4.03
CA TYR A 133 -0.99 12.45 -3.91
C TYR A 133 -1.11 13.91 -4.39
N CYS A 134 -2.15 14.20 -5.16
CA CYS A 134 -2.57 15.56 -5.48
C CYS A 134 -3.93 15.86 -4.84
N ASP A 135 -3.94 16.73 -3.83
CA ASP A 135 -5.16 17.13 -3.13
C ASP A 135 -6.19 17.81 -4.06
N ARG A 136 -5.73 18.60 -5.03
CA ARG A 136 -6.63 19.27 -5.99
C ARG A 136 -7.28 18.31 -6.97
N CYS A 137 -6.54 17.31 -7.46
CA CYS A 137 -7.09 16.30 -8.33
C CYS A 137 -7.81 15.18 -7.56
N GLY A 138 -7.56 15.08 -6.25
CA GLY A 138 -8.17 14.08 -5.37
C GLY A 138 -7.69 12.65 -5.64
N HIS A 139 -6.50 12.45 -6.21
CA HIS A 139 -5.99 11.12 -6.56
C HIS A 139 -4.47 11.02 -6.45
N ASP A 140 -3.98 9.78 -6.40
CA ASP A 140 -2.57 9.43 -6.47
C ASP A 140 -2.09 9.21 -7.91
N SER A 141 -0.81 9.42 -8.16
CA SER A 141 -0.13 9.16 -9.44
C SER A 141 1.31 8.71 -9.21
N THR A 142 1.91 8.09 -10.23
CA THR A 142 3.35 7.78 -10.24
C THR A 142 4.20 8.99 -10.67
N GLU A 143 3.56 9.95 -11.34
CA GLU A 143 4.17 11.16 -11.86
C GLU A 143 3.81 12.36 -11.00
N PHE A 144 4.69 13.37 -11.04
CA PHE A 144 4.44 14.66 -10.43
C PHE A 144 3.22 15.32 -11.06
N CYS A 145 2.32 15.87 -10.24
CA CYS A 145 1.14 16.55 -10.76
C CYS A 145 1.54 17.91 -11.37
N ASN A 146 2.00 17.90 -12.62
CA ASN A 146 2.51 19.08 -13.33
C ASN A 146 1.45 20.18 -13.52
N GLU A 147 0.16 19.86 -13.38
CA GLU A 147 -0.93 20.84 -13.42
C GLU A 147 -1.02 21.70 -12.16
N HIS A 148 -0.58 21.16 -11.02
CA HIS A 148 -0.78 21.79 -9.72
C HIS A 148 0.50 21.94 -8.91
N LYS A 149 1.60 21.36 -9.37
CA LYS A 149 2.90 21.42 -8.71
C LYS A 149 4.00 21.73 -9.71
N TYR A 150 5.07 22.37 -9.25
CA TYR A 150 6.31 22.58 -10.00
C TYR A 150 7.54 22.17 -9.16
N TRP A 151 8.64 21.87 -9.84
CA TRP A 151 9.93 21.63 -9.19
C TRP A 151 10.67 22.96 -9.03
N ASP A 152 10.90 23.40 -7.79
CA ASP A 152 11.70 24.58 -7.50
C ASP A 152 13.19 24.19 -7.53
N GLU A 153 13.82 24.34 -8.69
CA GLU A 153 15.24 24.01 -8.90
C GLU A 153 16.18 24.73 -7.91
N LYS A 154 15.81 25.93 -7.45
CA LYS A 154 16.65 26.73 -6.53
C LYS A 154 16.77 26.07 -5.16
N ASN A 155 15.70 25.45 -4.68
CA ASN A 155 15.63 24.83 -3.36
C ASN A 155 15.63 23.30 -3.43
N GLY A 156 15.53 22.70 -4.62
CA GLY A 156 15.46 21.26 -4.81
C GLY A 156 14.22 20.63 -4.19
N VAL A 157 13.08 21.34 -4.20
CA VAL A 157 11.82 20.89 -3.59
C VAL A 157 10.65 21.01 -4.56
N GLY A 158 9.72 20.06 -4.51
CA GLY A 158 8.42 20.19 -5.18
C GLY A 158 7.51 21.17 -4.42
N ARG A 159 6.88 22.11 -5.14
CA ARG A 159 5.94 23.10 -4.58
C ARG A 159 4.60 23.05 -5.31
N TYR A 160 3.52 23.48 -4.67
CA TYR A 160 2.26 23.70 -5.36
C TYR A 160 2.28 25.02 -6.14
N ILE A 161 1.66 25.05 -7.32
CA ILE A 161 1.62 26.21 -8.23
C ILE A 161 0.87 27.41 -7.62
N ASP A 162 -0.01 27.18 -6.65
CA ASP A 162 -0.78 28.22 -5.94
C ASP A 162 -0.32 28.50 -4.51
N ASP A 163 0.83 27.96 -4.07
CA ASP A 163 1.38 28.25 -2.75
C ASP A 163 1.91 29.71 -2.72
N ASN A 164 0.98 30.65 -2.65
CA ASN A 164 1.16 31.97 -2.03
C ASN A 164 1.16 31.84 -0.49
N SER A 165 1.24 30.63 0.07
CA SER A 165 1.23 30.35 1.51
C SER A 165 2.50 30.80 2.26
N CYS A 166 3.43 31.49 1.58
CA CYS A 166 4.52 32.24 2.19
C CYS A 166 4.34 33.77 2.10
N ALA A 167 3.14 34.28 1.77
CA ALA A 167 2.81 35.69 1.86
C ALA A 167 2.00 35.96 3.16
N ASP A 168 2.69 35.87 4.29
CA ASP A 168 2.40 36.63 5.52
C ASP A 168 3.73 37.15 6.08
#